data_AF-A0A3Q3N2C3-F1
#
_entry.id   AF-A0A3Q3N2C3-F1
#
_cell.length_a   1.000
_cell.length_b   1.000
_cell.length_c   1.000
_cell.angle_alpha   90.00
_cell.angle_beta   90.00
_cell.angle_gamma   90.00
#
_symmetry.space_group_name_H-M   'P 1'
#
loop_
_entity.id
_entity.type
_entity.pdbx_description
1 polymer ?
#
loop_
_entity_poly.entity_id
_entity_poly.type
_entity_poly.pdbx_seq_one_letter_code
_entity_poly.pdbx_strand_id
1 'polypeptide(L)'
;DFYFGFTEWNEKLALVAKEKAASCHTDPSPKHSSTFSHIGWNIHLSPYGVTSYSDVIDGWFEEGKDFLYMSGKCKENATCQHYTQLVWATSSHVGCATQLCLREGDFQEMFVCAYYPGGNWEVNGWMVIPYRSGLYCSLCTSSMSGCLRLWDHVGGLCEIPRNPCRMSCGQHGQLNTSSCKCNCDQGFTGRFCQVQCSVQCVHGRFKEEECSCLCDVGYGGAECAGECSFLYAFSYTSEMCTV
;
A
#
# COMPACT_ATOMS: atom_id res chain seq x y z
N ASP A 1 0.24 -5.89 19.81
CA ASP A 1 -1.13 -5.41 19.49
C ASP A 1 -1.09 -3.98 19.00
N PHE A 2 -1.50 -3.73 17.76
CA PHE A 2 -0.90 -2.64 16.99
C PHE A 2 -1.86 -1.95 16.00
N TYR A 3 -2.11 -0.66 16.20
CA TYR A 3 -2.25 0.29 15.10
C TYR A 3 -0.84 0.46 14.51
N PHE A 4 -0.39 -0.48 13.68
CA PHE A 4 0.92 -0.42 13.04
C PHE A 4 0.71 -0.60 11.56
N GLY A 5 1.11 0.42 10.81
CA GLY A 5 1.12 0.37 9.36
C GLY A 5 2.22 -0.57 8.89
N PHE A 6 1.97 -1.33 7.83
CA PHE A 6 3.06 -1.95 7.08
C PHE A 6 4.04 -0.85 6.66
N THR A 7 5.31 -1.01 7.03
CA THR A 7 6.36 -0.06 6.66
C THR A 7 6.98 -0.49 5.35
N GLU A 8 6.93 0.38 4.34
CA GLU A 8 7.48 0.13 3.01
C GLU A 8 8.88 0.70 2.88
N TRP A 9 9.73 0.02 2.10
CA TRP A 9 11.04 0.56 1.76
C TRP A 9 10.91 1.78 0.85
N ASN A 10 11.68 2.82 1.13
CA ASN A 10 11.71 4.04 0.33
C ASN A 10 13.15 4.43 -0.04
N GLU A 11 13.46 4.36 -1.33
CA GLU A 11 14.79 4.68 -1.86
C GLU A 11 15.24 6.12 -1.56
N LYS A 12 14.32 7.09 -1.51
CA LYS A 12 14.67 8.47 -1.18
C LYS A 12 15.07 8.60 0.29
N LEU A 13 14.40 7.87 1.19
CA LEU A 13 14.79 7.81 2.60
C LEU A 13 16.13 7.09 2.76
N ALA A 14 16.42 6.06 1.97
CA ALA A 14 17.71 5.37 2.02
C ALA A 14 18.87 6.29 1.61
N LEU A 15 18.68 7.14 0.59
CA LEU A 15 19.64 8.17 0.22
C LEU A 15 19.85 9.18 1.36
N VAL A 16 18.78 9.64 1.99
CA VAL A 16 18.83 10.56 3.14
C VAL A 16 19.54 9.90 4.35
N ALA A 17 19.29 8.62 4.61
CA ALA A 17 19.99 7.86 5.64
C ALA A 17 21.49 7.71 5.32
N LYS A 18 21.84 7.49 4.04
CA LYS A 18 23.23 7.39 3.58
C LYS A 18 23.99 8.69 3.78
N GLU A 19 23.39 9.83 3.44
CA GLU A 19 23.99 11.15 3.68
C GLU A 19 24.23 11.39 5.16
N LYS A 20 23.28 11.00 6.02
CA LYS A 20 23.45 11.09 7.48
C LYS A 20 24.54 10.15 7.99
N ALA A 21 24.60 8.92 7.50
CA ALA A 21 25.62 7.94 7.87
C ALA A 21 27.03 8.40 7.46
N ALA A 22 27.15 9.02 6.28
CA ALA A 22 28.41 9.59 5.76
C ALA A 22 29.02 10.66 6.68
N SER A 23 28.21 11.30 7.52
CA SER A 23 28.70 12.26 8.52
C SER A 23 29.46 11.63 9.67
N CYS A 24 29.39 10.30 9.88
CA CYS A 24 30.14 9.60 10.94
C CYS A 24 30.06 10.27 12.34
N HIS A 25 28.89 10.84 12.68
CA HIS A 25 28.67 11.62 13.92
C HIS A 25 29.58 12.86 14.08
N THR A 26 30.22 13.37 13.01
CA THR A 26 31.09 14.56 13.07
C THR A 26 30.33 15.87 12.84
N ASP A 27 29.07 15.82 12.40
CA ASP A 27 28.27 17.01 12.09
C ASP A 27 27.01 17.08 12.96
N PRO A 28 26.72 18.20 13.65
CA PRO A 28 25.44 18.41 14.31
C PRO A 28 24.34 18.64 13.27
N SER A 29 23.86 17.54 12.67
CA SER A 29 22.75 17.45 11.71
C SER A 29 22.91 18.28 10.42
N PRO A 30 22.85 17.67 9.23
CA PRO A 30 22.78 18.43 7.99
C PRO A 30 21.53 19.33 8.00
N LYS A 31 21.72 20.66 7.94
CA LYS A 31 20.64 21.60 7.62
C LYS A 31 20.35 21.54 6.12
N HIS A 32 19.80 20.43 5.66
CA HIS A 32 19.35 20.31 4.28
C HIS A 32 17.82 20.22 4.20
N SER A 33 17.30 20.91 3.21
CA SER A 33 15.89 20.93 2.81
C SER A 33 15.49 19.53 2.36
N SER A 34 15.09 18.68 3.31
CA SER A 34 14.41 17.43 2.98
C SER A 34 13.02 17.78 2.45
N THR A 35 12.59 17.13 1.36
CA THR A 35 11.19 17.16 0.90
C THR A 35 10.22 16.69 2.00
N PHE A 36 10.73 15.92 2.96
CA PHE A 36 9.99 15.44 4.12
C PHE A 36 9.99 16.49 5.23
N SER A 37 8.80 16.84 5.72
CA SER A 37 8.59 17.82 6.79
C SER A 37 9.12 17.37 8.15
N HIS A 38 9.11 16.05 8.43
CA HIS A 38 9.57 15.46 9.68
C HIS A 38 10.09 14.03 9.44
N ILE A 39 11.40 13.82 9.61
CA ILE A 39 12.06 12.52 9.49
C ILE A 39 12.43 12.01 10.88
N GLY A 40 12.06 10.77 11.16
CA GLY A 40 12.44 10.05 12.37
C GLY A 40 13.76 9.31 12.15
N TRP A 41 14.55 9.12 13.20
CA TRP A 41 15.90 8.56 13.09
C TRP A 41 16.12 7.48 14.14
N ASN A 42 16.61 6.33 13.70
CA ASN A 42 17.35 5.40 14.56
C ASN A 42 18.79 5.32 14.06
N ILE A 43 19.75 5.34 14.99
CA ILE A 43 21.18 5.32 14.68
C ILE A 43 21.85 4.34 15.63
N HIS A 44 22.74 3.53 15.08
CA HIS A 44 23.59 2.63 15.84
C HIS A 44 25.02 2.79 15.38
N LEU A 45 25.95 2.70 16.34
CA LEU A 45 27.38 2.76 16.09
C LEU A 45 28.03 1.59 16.82
N SER A 46 28.71 0.73 16.08
CA SER A 46 29.41 -0.43 16.62
C SER A 46 30.78 -0.58 15.98
N PRO A 47 31.69 -1.38 16.56
CA PRO A 47 32.92 -1.76 15.87
C PRO A 47 32.60 -2.51 14.58
N TYR A 48 33.39 -2.26 13.51
CA TYR A 48 33.15 -2.87 12.22
C TYR A 48 33.18 -4.40 12.28
N GLY A 49 32.14 -5.05 11.72
CA GLY A 49 32.05 -6.50 11.61
C GLY A 49 31.62 -7.24 12.88
N VAL A 50 31.20 -6.53 13.94
CA VAL A 50 30.77 -7.15 15.21
C VAL A 50 29.27 -7.40 15.28
N THR A 51 28.46 -6.60 14.61
CA THR A 51 27.00 -6.59 14.77
C THR A 51 26.33 -6.66 13.41
N SER A 52 25.39 -7.59 13.21
CA SER A 52 24.59 -7.63 11.99
C SER A 52 23.45 -6.61 12.04
N TYR A 53 22.85 -6.28 10.89
CA TYR A 53 21.70 -5.37 10.86
C TYR A 53 20.52 -5.91 11.67
N SER A 54 20.29 -7.23 11.65
CA SER A 54 19.25 -7.86 12.46
C SER A 54 19.50 -7.66 13.96
N ASP A 55 20.73 -7.85 14.42
CA ASP A 55 21.07 -7.65 15.84
C ASP A 55 20.84 -6.20 16.29
N VAL A 56 21.09 -5.23 15.40
CA VAL A 56 20.81 -3.81 15.69
C VAL A 56 19.31 -3.54 15.80
N ILE A 57 18.52 -4.05 14.84
CA ILE A 57 17.05 -3.90 14.89
C ILE A 57 16.48 -4.58 16.12
N ASP A 58 16.95 -5.78 16.45
CA ASP A 58 16.53 -6.52 17.64
C ASP A 58 16.88 -5.73 18.91
N GLY A 59 18.10 -5.20 19.02
CA GLY A 59 18.50 -4.35 20.13
C GLY A 59 17.62 -3.11 20.30
N TRP A 60 17.27 -2.44 19.19
CA TRP A 60 16.31 -1.33 19.21
C TRP A 60 14.92 -1.78 19.66
N PHE A 61 14.47 -2.97 19.25
CA PHE A 61 13.16 -3.50 19.63
C PHE A 61 13.12 -3.92 21.11
N GLU A 62 14.23 -4.43 21.65
CA GLU A 62 14.35 -4.88 23.03
C GLU A 62 14.17 -3.75 24.06
N GLU A 63 14.43 -2.50 23.68
CA GLU A 63 14.10 -1.32 24.49
C GLU A 63 12.61 -1.29 24.91
N GLY A 64 11.73 -1.93 24.14
CA GLY A 64 10.31 -2.07 24.47
C GLY A 64 10.04 -2.80 25.79
N LYS A 65 10.98 -3.61 26.30
CA LYS A 65 10.89 -4.26 27.63
C LYS A 65 10.87 -3.23 28.77
N ASP A 66 11.39 -2.02 28.51
CA ASP A 66 11.45 -0.90 29.44
C ASP A 66 10.43 0.21 29.13
N PHE A 67 9.63 0.06 28.07
CA PHE A 67 8.59 1.00 27.73
C PHE A 67 7.29 0.72 28.51
N LEU A 68 6.86 1.71 29.29
CA LEU A 68 5.61 1.70 30.06
C LEU A 68 4.48 2.28 29.20
N TYR A 69 3.84 1.42 28.40
CA TYR A 69 2.81 1.83 27.44
C TYR A 69 1.67 2.69 28.05
N MET A 70 1.17 2.31 29.23
CA MET A 70 0.05 3.02 29.89
C MET A 70 0.36 4.47 30.25
N SER A 71 1.63 4.77 30.53
CA SER A 71 2.09 6.12 30.87
C SER A 71 2.80 6.81 29.70
N GLY A 72 3.09 6.09 28.62
CA GLY A 72 3.89 6.59 27.50
C GLY A 72 5.32 6.93 27.89
N LYS A 73 5.86 6.32 28.95
CA LYS A 73 7.19 6.62 29.49
C LYS A 73 8.15 5.44 29.34
N CYS A 74 9.43 5.73 29.25
CA CYS A 74 10.47 4.74 29.49
C CYS A 74 10.72 4.59 31.00
N LYS A 75 11.15 3.42 31.46
CA LYS A 75 11.65 3.25 32.84
C LYS A 75 12.79 4.24 33.12
N GLU A 76 12.95 4.60 34.39
CA GLU A 76 14.05 5.46 34.82
C GLU A 76 15.40 4.86 34.42
N ASN A 77 16.29 5.69 33.88
CA ASN A 77 17.62 5.32 33.38
C ASN A 77 17.63 4.34 32.19
N ALA A 78 16.49 4.11 31.52
CA ALA A 78 16.42 3.32 30.28
C ALA A 78 16.21 4.22 29.04
N THR A 79 16.53 3.69 27.86
CA THR A 79 16.24 4.30 26.56
C THR A 79 15.14 3.52 25.86
N CYS A 80 14.16 4.23 25.29
CA CYS A 80 13.07 3.62 24.53
C CYS A 80 12.85 4.29 23.16
N GLN A 81 13.68 5.27 22.80
CA GLN A 81 13.44 6.10 21.62
C GLN A 81 13.55 5.30 20.31
N HIS A 82 14.41 4.28 20.26
CA HIS A 82 14.54 3.45 19.08
C HIS A 82 13.33 2.54 18.94
N TYR A 83 12.91 1.92 20.05
CA TYR A 83 11.70 1.09 20.09
C TYR A 83 10.48 1.90 19.68
N THR A 84 10.23 3.06 20.29
CA THR A 84 9.03 3.86 20.00
C THR A 84 8.99 4.31 18.55
N GLN A 85 10.14 4.62 17.93
CA GLN A 85 10.21 4.90 16.49
C GLN A 85 9.93 3.64 15.65
N LEU A 86 10.49 2.48 16.02
CA LEU A 86 10.23 1.22 15.32
C LEU A 86 8.75 0.86 15.30
N VAL A 87 8.03 1.10 16.40
CA VAL A 87 6.61 0.78 16.54
C VAL A 87 5.68 1.98 16.31
N TRP A 88 6.19 3.06 15.71
CA TRP A 88 5.42 4.28 15.50
C TRP A 88 4.36 4.09 14.41
N ALA A 89 3.10 4.14 14.81
CA ALA A 89 1.97 3.75 13.99
C ALA A 89 1.83 4.46 12.64
N THR A 90 2.20 5.74 12.62
CA THR A 90 2.07 6.60 11.45
C THR A 90 3.30 6.56 10.57
N SER A 91 4.43 6.01 11.03
CA SER A 91 5.62 5.79 10.20
C SER A 91 5.33 4.65 9.24
N SER A 92 5.25 4.98 7.96
CA SER A 92 4.84 4.05 6.90
C SER A 92 5.93 3.76 5.89
N HIS A 93 7.03 4.50 5.94
CA HIS A 93 8.17 4.33 5.07
C HIS A 93 9.46 4.33 5.88
N VAL A 94 10.40 3.49 5.46
CA VAL A 94 11.75 3.43 6.02
C VAL A 94 12.78 3.36 4.90
N GLY A 95 13.93 3.99 5.12
CA GLY A 95 15.12 3.77 4.32
C GLY A 95 16.34 3.77 5.23
N CYS A 96 17.23 2.79 5.05
CA CYS A 96 18.40 2.63 5.90
C CYS A 96 19.69 2.64 5.07
N ALA A 97 20.80 2.96 5.72
CA ALA A 97 22.13 2.92 5.12
C ALA A 97 23.19 2.66 6.17
N THR A 98 24.35 2.19 5.70
CA THR A 98 25.51 1.94 6.54
C THR A 98 26.69 2.76 6.05
N GLN A 99 27.58 3.12 6.96
CA GLN A 99 28.83 3.80 6.64
C GLN A 99 29.94 3.27 7.54
N LEU A 100 31.08 2.93 6.92
CA LEU A 100 32.32 2.69 7.64
C LEU A 100 32.97 4.03 8.00
N CYS A 101 33.23 4.23 9.29
CA CYS A 101 33.76 5.44 9.89
C CYS A 101 35.10 5.14 10.54
N LEU A 102 36.15 5.89 10.19
CA LEU A 102 37.43 5.83 10.88
C LEU A 102 37.41 6.82 12.04
N ARG A 103 37.49 6.34 13.28
CA ARG A 103 37.53 7.17 14.49
C ARG A 103 38.70 6.74 15.36
N GLU A 104 39.58 7.69 15.67
CA GLU A 104 40.71 7.49 16.59
C GLU A 104 41.63 6.30 16.23
N GLY A 105 41.67 5.91 14.95
CA GLY A 105 42.48 4.80 14.44
C GLY A 105 41.71 3.47 14.30
N ASP A 106 40.49 3.39 14.83
CA ASP A 106 39.62 2.20 14.75
C ASP A 106 38.50 2.38 13.72
N PHE A 107 38.13 1.27 13.08
CA PHE A 107 37.00 1.22 12.17
C PHE A 107 35.70 0.91 12.92
N GLN A 108 34.75 1.83 12.83
CA GLN A 108 33.39 1.70 13.35
C GLN A 108 32.40 1.65 12.19
N GLU A 109 31.33 0.89 12.33
CA GLU A 109 30.21 0.88 11.40
C GLU A 109 29.04 1.67 12.01
N MET A 110 28.56 2.65 11.26
CA MET A 110 27.35 3.39 11.58
C MET A 110 26.20 2.84 10.75
N PHE A 111 25.11 2.44 11.40
CA PHE A 111 23.85 2.07 10.77
C PHE A 111 22.77 3.10 11.08
N VAL A 112 22.15 3.65 10.04
CA VAL A 112 21.13 4.71 10.15
C VAL A 112 19.87 4.26 9.45
N CYS A 113 18.72 4.41 10.10
CA CYS A 113 17.41 4.28 9.48
C CYS A 113 16.63 5.60 9.59
N ALA A 114 16.10 6.05 8.47
CA ALA A 114 15.22 7.21 8.35
C ALA A 114 13.77 6.75 8.18
N TYR A 115 12.86 7.31 8.98
CA TYR A 115 11.44 6.95 9.00
C TYR A 115 10.58 8.13 8.56
N TYR A 116 9.56 7.87 7.75
CA TYR A 116 8.59 8.88 7.32
C TYR A 116 7.14 8.38 7.34
N PRO A 117 6.18 9.22 7.81
CA PRO A 117 6.39 10.34 8.73
C PRO A 117 7.22 9.94 9.95
N GLY A 118 8.14 10.80 10.38
CA GLY A 118 8.97 10.53 11.56
C GLY A 118 8.12 10.48 12.83
N GLY A 119 8.46 9.60 13.76
CA GLY A 119 7.74 9.40 15.01
C GLY A 119 8.31 10.17 16.19
N ASN A 120 8.10 9.65 17.40
CA ASN A 120 8.59 10.19 18.67
C ASN A 120 8.16 11.65 18.92
N TRP A 121 6.93 11.97 18.59
CA TRP A 121 6.37 13.31 18.81
C TRP A 121 6.08 13.57 20.29
N GLU A 122 6.30 14.81 20.70
CA GLU A 122 5.91 15.31 22.01
C GLU A 122 4.85 16.40 21.88
N VAL A 123 3.83 16.34 22.73
CA VAL A 123 2.80 17.36 22.85
C VAL A 123 2.76 17.82 24.31
N ASN A 124 2.98 19.12 24.55
CA ASN A 124 3.03 19.70 25.89
C ASN A 124 4.05 19.03 26.83
N GLY A 125 5.18 18.55 26.29
CA GLY A 125 6.23 17.85 27.05
C GLY A 125 5.92 16.38 27.36
N TRP A 126 4.88 15.82 26.76
CA TRP A 126 4.53 14.40 26.88
C TRP A 126 4.68 13.70 25.54
N MET A 127 5.41 12.58 25.54
CA MET A 127 5.51 11.71 24.37
C MET A 127 4.13 11.18 23.99
N VAL A 128 3.78 11.29 22.71
CA VAL A 128 2.58 10.67 22.16
C VAL A 128 2.79 9.15 22.18
N ILE A 129 1.79 8.41 22.62
CA ILE A 129 1.85 6.94 22.62
C ILE A 129 2.04 6.46 21.17
N PRO A 130 3.06 5.62 20.88
CA PRO A 130 3.48 5.33 19.52
C PRO A 130 2.40 4.63 18.67
N TYR A 131 1.47 3.92 19.31
CA TYR A 131 0.34 3.28 18.66
C TYR A 131 -0.83 3.15 19.63
N ARG A 132 -2.02 2.84 19.10
CA ARG A 132 -3.20 2.54 19.91
C ARG A 132 -3.39 1.03 20.04
N SER A 133 -3.44 0.55 21.28
CA SER A 133 -3.77 -0.84 21.61
C SER A 133 -5.25 -1.15 21.35
N GLY A 134 -5.52 -2.35 20.82
CA GLY A 134 -6.87 -2.81 20.47
C GLY A 134 -6.83 -3.99 19.48
N LEU A 135 -8.00 -4.33 18.93
CA LEU A 135 -8.09 -5.36 17.88
C LEU A 135 -7.27 -4.91 16.66
N TYR A 136 -6.46 -5.84 16.12
CA TYR A 136 -5.66 -5.57 14.93
C TYR A 136 -6.54 -5.06 13.77
N CYS A 137 -6.02 -4.10 13.02
CA CYS A 137 -6.70 -3.48 11.89
C CYS A 137 -8.05 -2.78 12.18
N SER A 138 -8.49 -2.67 13.44
CA SER A 138 -9.78 -2.04 13.78
C SER A 138 -9.84 -0.54 13.53
N LEU A 139 -8.67 0.09 13.37
CA LEU A 139 -8.53 1.53 13.17
C LEU A 139 -7.80 1.88 11.86
N CYS A 140 -7.67 0.92 10.93
CA CYS A 140 -7.08 1.21 9.63
C CYS A 140 -7.79 2.37 8.94
N THR A 141 -7.00 3.29 8.36
CA THR A 141 -7.52 4.48 7.68
C THR A 141 -8.04 4.13 6.30
N SER A 142 -8.82 5.02 5.68
CA SER A 142 -9.25 4.84 4.28
C SER A 142 -8.06 4.72 3.31
N SER A 143 -6.96 5.42 3.58
CA SER A 143 -5.70 5.33 2.82
C SER A 143 -4.95 4.02 3.04
N MET A 144 -5.16 3.32 4.16
CA MET A 144 -4.54 2.04 4.50
C MET A 144 -5.61 1.02 4.88
N SER A 145 -6.62 0.84 4.02
CA SER A 145 -7.81 0.04 4.32
C SER A 145 -7.59 -1.48 4.27
N GLY A 146 -6.37 -1.91 3.92
CA GLY A 146 -5.97 -3.31 3.91
C GLY A 146 -5.64 -3.78 5.32
N CYS A 147 -5.86 -5.07 5.57
CA CYS A 147 -5.41 -5.72 6.79
C CYS A 147 -4.58 -6.94 6.39
N LEU A 148 -3.26 -6.76 6.36
CA LEU A 148 -2.34 -7.85 6.14
C LEU A 148 -2.32 -8.70 7.39
N ARG A 149 -3.00 -9.85 7.36
CA ARG A 149 -2.94 -10.82 8.46
C ARG A 149 -1.64 -11.60 8.39
N LEU A 150 -1.00 -11.80 9.54
CA LEU A 150 0.14 -12.72 9.61
C LEU A 150 -0.33 -14.16 9.32
N TRP A 151 0.61 -14.99 8.87
CA TRP A 151 0.37 -16.39 8.47
C TRP A 151 -0.17 -17.26 9.61
N ASP A 152 0.12 -16.89 10.86
CA ASP A 152 -0.38 -17.55 12.07
C ASP A 152 -1.78 -17.04 12.50
N HIS A 153 -2.33 -16.04 11.80
CA HIS A 153 -3.57 -15.34 12.14
C HIS A 153 -3.59 -14.68 13.53
N VAL A 154 -2.44 -14.59 14.21
CA VAL A 154 -2.27 -13.93 15.51
C VAL A 154 -1.73 -12.52 15.29
N GLY A 155 -2.51 -11.72 14.55
CA GLY A 155 -2.22 -10.32 14.32
C GLY A 155 -2.45 -9.86 12.89
N GLY A 156 -2.30 -8.56 12.68
CA GLY A 156 -2.35 -7.96 11.37
C GLY A 156 -1.90 -6.51 11.37
N LEU A 157 -1.40 -6.06 10.22
CA LEU A 157 -0.94 -4.71 9.98
C LEU A 157 -1.87 -4.00 9.01
N CYS A 158 -2.10 -2.71 9.24
CA CYS A 158 -2.80 -1.89 8.25
C CYS A 158 -1.88 -1.71 7.04
N GLU A 159 -2.37 -2.02 5.85
CA GLU A 159 -1.59 -1.87 4.62
C GLU A 159 -2.35 -1.01 3.62
N ILE A 160 -1.63 -0.34 2.74
CA ILE A 160 -2.22 0.19 1.52
C ILE A 160 -2.49 -1.02 0.64
N PRO A 161 -3.76 -1.37 0.36
CA PRO A 161 -4.02 -2.54 -0.46
C PRO A 161 -3.41 -2.31 -1.85
N ARG A 162 -2.53 -3.21 -2.31
CA ARG A 162 -2.03 -3.20 -3.70
C ARG A 162 -3.16 -3.11 -4.72
N ASN A 163 -4.32 -3.65 -4.35
CA ASN A 163 -5.58 -3.50 -5.05
C ASN A 163 -6.68 -3.07 -4.07
N PRO A 164 -6.98 -1.76 -3.95
CA PRO A 164 -7.97 -1.25 -3.00
C PRO A 164 -9.39 -1.76 -3.29
N CYS A 165 -9.64 -2.18 -4.53
CA CYS A 165 -10.94 -2.67 -4.98
C CYS A 165 -11.22 -4.12 -4.59
N ARG A 166 -10.21 -4.87 -4.10
CA ARG A 166 -10.30 -6.30 -3.76
C ARG A 166 -10.94 -7.14 -4.88
N MET A 167 -10.67 -6.77 -6.13
CA MET A 167 -11.16 -7.47 -7.32
C MET A 167 -10.19 -7.35 -8.48
N SER A 168 -10.09 -8.38 -9.32
CA SER A 168 -9.29 -8.34 -10.54
C SER A 168 -10.19 -8.41 -11.77
N CYS A 169 -9.75 -7.77 -12.85
CA CYS A 169 -10.34 -7.99 -14.16
C CYS A 169 -9.80 -9.30 -14.76
N GLY A 170 -10.55 -9.86 -15.72
CA GLY A 170 -10.09 -10.96 -16.55
C GLY A 170 -8.94 -10.53 -17.46
N GLN A 171 -8.46 -11.45 -18.29
CA GLN A 171 -7.28 -11.22 -19.15
C GLN A 171 -7.45 -10.04 -20.13
N HIS A 172 -8.70 -9.67 -20.42
CA HIS A 172 -9.06 -8.62 -21.38
C HIS A 172 -9.64 -7.37 -20.71
N GLY A 173 -9.17 -7.06 -19.50
CA GLY A 173 -9.63 -5.88 -18.78
C GLY A 173 -8.56 -5.26 -17.90
N GLN A 174 -8.61 -3.94 -17.79
CA GLN A 174 -7.76 -3.16 -16.89
C GLN A 174 -8.59 -2.60 -15.75
N LEU A 175 -8.15 -2.82 -14.51
CA LEU A 175 -8.85 -2.32 -13.33
C LEU A 175 -8.60 -0.82 -13.16
N ASN A 176 -9.67 -0.03 -13.20
CA ASN A 176 -9.64 1.34 -12.73
C ASN A 176 -9.74 1.34 -11.20
N THR A 177 -8.63 1.61 -10.52
CA THR A 177 -8.54 1.60 -9.05
C THR A 177 -9.27 2.76 -8.37
N SER A 178 -9.59 3.83 -9.12
CA SER A 178 -10.34 4.99 -8.59
C SER A 178 -11.85 4.73 -8.55
N SER A 179 -12.39 4.02 -9.54
CA SER A 179 -13.83 3.70 -9.62
C SER A 179 -14.16 2.25 -9.26
N CYS A 180 -13.15 1.41 -9.09
CA CYS A 180 -13.28 -0.03 -8.87
C CYS A 180 -14.13 -0.75 -9.92
N LYS A 181 -13.90 -0.38 -11.19
CA LYS A 181 -14.51 -0.99 -12.37
C LYS A 181 -13.44 -1.49 -13.33
N CYS A 182 -13.77 -2.52 -14.09
CA CYS A 182 -12.93 -3.01 -15.18
C CYS A 182 -13.26 -2.28 -16.47
N ASN A 183 -12.22 -1.70 -17.08
CA ASN A 183 -12.28 -1.21 -18.46
C ASN A 183 -11.95 -2.40 -19.36
N CYS A 184 -12.90 -2.83 -20.18
CA CYS A 184 -12.74 -3.99 -21.04
C CYS A 184 -12.10 -3.61 -22.38
N ASP A 185 -11.25 -4.50 -22.88
CA ASP A 185 -10.76 -4.42 -24.25
C ASP A 185 -11.93 -4.55 -25.23
N GLN A 186 -11.74 -4.09 -26.47
CA GLN A 186 -12.76 -4.14 -27.51
C GLN A 186 -13.25 -5.58 -27.72
N GLY A 187 -14.57 -5.77 -27.75
CA GLY A 187 -15.18 -7.09 -27.88
C GLY A 187 -15.24 -7.91 -26.59
N PHE A 188 -14.95 -7.31 -25.43
CA PHE A 188 -15.17 -7.94 -24.12
C PHE A 188 -16.12 -7.12 -23.25
N THR A 189 -16.95 -7.80 -22.48
CA THR A 189 -17.93 -7.20 -21.57
C THR A 189 -18.05 -7.97 -20.25
N GLY A 190 -18.94 -7.49 -19.39
CA GLY A 190 -19.18 -8.02 -18.06
C GLY A 190 -18.35 -7.29 -16.98
N ARG A 191 -18.75 -7.50 -15.72
CA ARG A 191 -18.15 -6.83 -14.56
C ARG A 191 -16.62 -7.00 -14.45
N PHE A 192 -16.11 -8.11 -14.95
CA PHE A 192 -14.68 -8.45 -14.93
C PHE A 192 -14.12 -8.62 -16.34
N CYS A 193 -14.80 -8.16 -17.40
CA CYS A 193 -14.36 -8.36 -18.80
C CYS A 193 -14.16 -9.84 -19.16
N GLN A 194 -15.00 -10.70 -18.59
CA GLN A 194 -14.91 -12.15 -18.73
C GLN A 194 -15.73 -12.70 -19.91
N VAL A 195 -16.58 -11.88 -20.51
CA VAL A 195 -17.47 -12.29 -21.61
C VAL A 195 -16.90 -11.77 -22.91
N GLN A 196 -16.53 -12.66 -23.83
CA GLN A 196 -16.18 -12.30 -25.19
C GLN A 196 -17.45 -12.12 -26.03
N CYS A 197 -17.51 -11.02 -26.76
CA CYS A 197 -18.62 -10.68 -27.63
C CYS A 197 -18.35 -11.28 -29.01
N SER A 198 -19.03 -12.38 -29.30
CA SER A 198 -18.83 -13.18 -30.52
C SER A 198 -19.99 -13.06 -31.52
N VAL A 199 -20.81 -12.01 -31.38
CA VAL A 199 -22.06 -11.87 -32.14
C VAL A 199 -21.75 -11.37 -33.55
N GLN A 200 -22.18 -12.11 -34.58
CA GLN A 200 -22.12 -11.67 -35.97
C GLN A 200 -23.49 -11.14 -36.39
N CYS A 201 -23.57 -9.84 -36.68
CA CYS A 201 -24.81 -9.22 -37.13
C CYS A 201 -24.97 -9.43 -38.63
N VAL A 202 -25.96 -10.22 -39.05
CA VAL A 202 -26.19 -10.55 -40.47
C VAL A 202 -26.77 -9.35 -41.21
N HIS A 203 -27.89 -8.81 -40.73
CA HIS A 203 -28.56 -7.62 -41.27
C HIS A 203 -28.64 -6.50 -40.23
N GLY A 204 -27.49 -5.95 -39.88
CA GLY A 204 -27.41 -4.85 -38.94
C GLY A 204 -25.97 -4.48 -38.59
N ARG A 205 -25.83 -3.58 -37.61
CA ARG A 205 -24.52 -3.16 -37.10
C ARG A 205 -24.30 -3.66 -35.68
N PHE A 206 -23.07 -4.08 -35.40
CA PHE A 206 -22.67 -4.48 -34.05
C PHE A 206 -22.54 -3.26 -33.14
N LYS A 207 -23.15 -3.33 -31.95
CA LYS A 207 -23.05 -2.31 -30.91
C LYS A 207 -22.10 -2.82 -29.83
N GLU A 208 -20.88 -2.30 -29.84
CA GLU A 208 -19.79 -2.77 -28.97
C GLU A 208 -20.09 -2.61 -27.48
N GLU A 209 -20.75 -1.52 -27.07
CA GLU A 209 -21.02 -1.24 -25.65
C GLU A 209 -21.97 -2.25 -24.98
N GLU A 210 -22.91 -2.80 -25.75
CA GLU A 210 -23.93 -3.74 -25.25
C GLU A 210 -23.69 -5.16 -25.73
N CYS A 211 -22.68 -5.37 -26.59
CA CYS A 211 -22.43 -6.63 -27.27
C CYS A 211 -23.69 -7.23 -27.90
N SER A 212 -24.43 -6.37 -28.59
CA SER A 212 -25.70 -6.67 -29.23
C SER A 212 -25.69 -6.23 -30.69
N CYS A 213 -26.57 -6.80 -31.49
CA CYS A 213 -26.79 -6.34 -32.85
C CYS A 213 -27.93 -5.32 -32.89
N LEU A 214 -27.69 -4.20 -33.56
CA LEU A 214 -28.74 -3.26 -33.93
C LEU A 214 -29.18 -3.58 -35.37
N CYS A 215 -30.36 -4.18 -35.48
CA CYS A 215 -30.89 -4.65 -36.75
C CYS A 215 -31.35 -3.52 -37.66
N ASP A 216 -31.21 -3.76 -38.96
CA ASP A 216 -31.81 -2.93 -39.99
C ASP A 216 -33.33 -3.13 -40.02
N VAL A 217 -34.07 -2.13 -40.52
CA VAL A 217 -35.54 -2.15 -40.56
C VAL A 217 -36.04 -3.40 -41.30
N GLY A 218 -36.96 -4.14 -40.68
CA GLY A 218 -37.49 -5.38 -41.22
C GLY A 218 -36.70 -6.63 -40.82
N TYR A 219 -35.67 -6.52 -39.98
CA TYR A 219 -34.96 -7.66 -39.40
C TYR A 219 -35.04 -7.66 -37.86
N GLY A 220 -34.92 -8.85 -37.27
CA GLY A 220 -35.03 -9.07 -35.83
C GLY A 220 -34.22 -10.27 -35.32
N GLY A 221 -34.24 -10.47 -34.01
CA GLY A 221 -33.46 -11.51 -33.32
C GLY A 221 -32.07 -11.02 -32.88
N ALA A 222 -31.37 -11.84 -32.08
CA ALA A 222 -30.10 -11.46 -31.44
C ALA A 222 -28.94 -11.19 -32.42
N GLU A 223 -28.98 -11.84 -33.60
CA GLU A 223 -27.98 -11.72 -34.68
C GLU A 223 -28.52 -10.99 -35.92
N CYS A 224 -29.76 -10.48 -35.87
CA CYS A 224 -30.45 -9.88 -37.02
C CYS A 224 -30.55 -10.80 -38.25
N ALA A 225 -30.66 -12.11 -38.03
CA ALA A 225 -30.80 -13.11 -39.08
C ALA A 225 -32.26 -13.38 -39.47
N GLY A 226 -33.22 -13.00 -38.61
CA GLY A 226 -34.65 -13.21 -38.84
C GLY A 226 -35.27 -12.10 -39.68
N GLU A 227 -35.89 -12.45 -40.80
CA GLU A 227 -36.64 -11.50 -41.65
C GLU A 227 -38.07 -11.32 -41.09
N CYS A 228 -38.40 -10.10 -40.67
CA CYS A 228 -39.69 -9.76 -40.10
C CYS A 228 -40.73 -9.56 -41.20
N SER A 229 -41.60 -10.55 -41.39
CA SER A 229 -42.73 -10.45 -42.33
C SER A 229 -43.82 -9.53 -41.76
N PHE A 230 -44.23 -8.49 -42.50
CA PHE A 230 -45.27 -7.50 -42.13
C PHE A 230 -46.68 -8.07 -41.84
N LEU A 231 -46.89 -9.39 -41.94
CA LEU A 231 -48.21 -10.03 -41.86
C LEU A 231 -48.61 -10.55 -40.47
N TYR A 232 -47.73 -10.55 -39.47
CA TYR A 232 -48.06 -11.07 -38.14
C TYR A 232 -47.48 -10.21 -37.00
N ALA A 233 -48.01 -9.00 -36.84
CA ALA A 233 -47.68 -8.10 -35.71
C ALA A 233 -48.21 -8.58 -34.32
N PHE A 234 -48.72 -9.81 -34.19
CA PHE A 234 -49.29 -10.34 -32.94
C PHE A 234 -48.94 -11.82 -32.68
N SER A 235 -47.68 -12.23 -32.86
CA SER A 235 -47.18 -13.49 -32.29
C SER A 235 -46.36 -13.21 -31.04
N TYR A 236 -46.77 -13.81 -29.92
CA TYR A 236 -46.11 -13.80 -28.61
C TYR A 236 -44.83 -14.67 -28.59
N THR A 237 -43.93 -14.46 -29.54
CA THR A 237 -42.57 -15.01 -29.50
C THR A 237 -41.58 -13.85 -29.54
N SER A 238 -40.75 -13.79 -28.51
CA SER A 238 -40.02 -12.62 -28.02
C SER A 238 -38.85 -12.14 -28.90
N GLU A 239 -39.08 -11.87 -30.18
CA GLU A 239 -38.11 -11.18 -31.03
C GLU A 239 -38.72 -9.85 -31.46
N MET A 240 -38.37 -8.79 -30.72
CA MET A 240 -38.83 -7.43 -31.01
C MET A 240 -38.25 -6.99 -32.36
N CYS A 241 -39.08 -6.98 -33.41
CA CYS A 241 -38.70 -6.46 -34.71
C CYS A 241 -38.40 -4.95 -34.63
N THR A 242 -37.36 -4.50 -35.35
CA THR A 242 -37.06 -3.07 -35.48
C THR A 242 -37.98 -2.45 -36.55
N VAL A 243 -38.71 -1.40 -36.15
CA VAL A 243 -39.67 -0.64 -36.97
C VAL A 243 -39.13 0.74 -37.27
#